data_AF-A0A0U1DJK7-F1
#
_entry.id   AF-A0A0U1DJK7-F1
#
_cell.length_a   1.000
_cell.length_b   1.000
_cell.length_c   1.000
_cell.angle_alpha   90.00
_cell.angle_beta   90.00
_cell.angle_gamma   90.00
#
_symmetry.space_group_name_H-M   'P 1'
#
loop_
_entity.id
_entity.type
_entity.pdbx_description
1 polymer ?
#
loop_
_entity_poly.entity_id
_entity_poly.type
_entity_poly.pdbx_seq_one_letter_code
_entity_poly.pdbx_strand_id
1 'polypeptide(L)'
;MARTKIHGLRTNRDLLVNVLRHPAFLDGATDTAFFDTHDLDALAAPLAGAEALRLSAIAATLADAAHNRSSARVFSAAPSGWRNLASGYQSRTYRDVAGDEAPVRYRFSRTGVDLPDDDGIALVSATPERVVLSVNGVERAFDVARYGDQVFVDSALGPVALTALPRFPDPDDAVAHGSLLAPMPGSVVRVGATVGDTVTAGQPLIWLEAMKMEHTIAAPEDGVLTELNVAAGQQVEVGAVLARVESEGEQS
;
A
#
# COMPACT_ATOMS: atom_id res chain seq x y z
N MET A 1 20.31 23.84 5.56
CA MET A 1 19.09 23.08 5.94
C MET A 1 18.82 21.85 5.07
N ALA A 2 19.35 21.75 3.83
CA ALA A 2 19.07 20.63 2.93
C ALA A 2 19.51 19.22 3.42
N ARG A 3 20.38 19.13 4.43
CA ARG A 3 20.90 17.86 4.98
C ARG A 3 20.28 17.43 6.31
N THR A 4 19.35 18.20 6.85
CA THR A 4 18.69 17.86 8.12
C THR A 4 17.68 16.72 7.88
N LYS A 5 17.80 15.62 8.63
CA LYS A 5 16.90 14.47 8.57
C LYS A 5 15.95 14.50 9.76
N ILE A 6 14.66 14.68 9.51
CA ILE A 6 13.58 14.59 10.51
C ILE A 6 12.55 13.65 9.91
N HIS A 7 12.27 12.56 10.62
CA HIS A 7 11.30 11.52 10.21
C HIS A 7 10.17 11.46 11.24
N GLY A 8 8.96 11.09 10.81
CA GLY A 8 7.83 10.80 11.71
C GLY A 8 6.97 12.00 12.16
N LEU A 9 7.27 13.23 11.75
CA LEU A 9 6.38 14.38 11.93
C LEU A 9 6.01 14.95 10.56
N ARG A 10 4.73 15.33 10.38
CA ARG A 10 4.32 16.11 9.21
C ARG A 10 4.96 17.49 9.33
N THR A 11 6.08 17.69 8.65
CA THR A 11 6.84 18.95 8.71
C THR A 11 6.51 19.82 7.51
N ASN A 12 6.55 21.14 7.70
CA ASN A 12 6.49 22.12 6.61
C ASN A 12 7.84 22.25 5.87
N ARG A 13 8.69 21.21 5.91
CA ARG A 13 10.04 21.25 5.32
C ARG A 13 9.96 21.51 3.82
N ASP A 14 9.13 20.77 3.10
CA ASP A 14 9.04 20.87 1.65
C ASP A 14 8.51 22.25 1.24
N LEU A 15 7.51 22.75 1.97
CA LEU A 15 7.05 24.14 1.88
C LEU A 15 8.20 25.14 2.05
N LEU A 16 8.99 25.02 3.13
CA LEU A 16 10.12 25.92 3.39
C LEU A 16 11.19 25.82 2.32
N VAL A 17 11.49 24.63 1.81
CA VAL A 17 12.47 24.45 0.74
C VAL A 17 11.96 25.04 -0.58
N ASN A 18 10.69 24.84 -0.92
CA ASN A 18 10.07 25.42 -2.11
C ASN A 18 10.05 26.95 -2.04
N VAL A 19 9.67 27.52 -0.88
CA VAL A 19 9.73 28.97 -0.64
C VAL A 19 11.16 29.49 -0.81
N LEU A 20 12.16 28.84 -0.19
CA LEU A 20 13.56 29.25 -0.29
C LEU A 20 14.14 29.13 -1.72
N ARG A 21 13.54 28.29 -2.57
CA ARG A 21 13.92 28.11 -3.99
C ARG A 21 13.10 28.96 -4.94
N HIS A 22 12.03 29.60 -4.46
CA HIS A 22 11.11 30.35 -5.30
C HIS A 22 11.79 31.63 -5.84
N PRO A 23 11.71 31.94 -7.15
CA PRO A 23 12.37 33.11 -7.74
C PRO A 23 12.05 34.42 -7.01
N ALA A 24 10.78 34.67 -6.71
CA ALA A 24 10.37 35.88 -5.96
C ALA A 24 10.98 35.97 -4.56
N PHE A 25 11.25 34.84 -3.91
CA PHE A 25 11.94 34.82 -2.61
C PHE A 25 13.43 35.12 -2.77
N LEU A 26 14.07 34.58 -3.81
CA LEU A 26 15.48 34.86 -4.14
C LEU A 26 15.71 36.32 -4.56
N ASP A 27 14.74 36.91 -5.25
CA ASP A 27 14.76 38.31 -5.71
C ASP A 27 14.39 39.30 -4.59
N GLY A 28 14.05 38.82 -3.38
CA GLY A 28 13.66 39.65 -2.24
C GLY A 28 12.27 40.29 -2.36
N ALA A 29 11.46 39.85 -3.32
CA ALA A 29 10.07 40.27 -3.50
C ALA A 29 9.14 39.49 -2.54
N THR A 30 9.39 39.62 -1.24
CA THR A 30 8.61 38.98 -0.18
C THR A 30 7.75 40.03 0.53
N ASP A 31 6.43 39.87 0.46
CA ASP A 31 5.46 40.69 1.18
C ASP A 31 4.61 39.82 2.12
N THR A 32 3.68 40.44 2.85
CA THR A 32 2.79 39.73 3.77
C THR A 32 1.72 38.90 3.06
N ALA A 33 1.55 39.06 1.74
CA ALA A 33 0.59 38.33 0.90
C ALA A 33 1.30 37.28 0.02
N PHE A 34 2.56 36.95 0.33
CA PHE A 34 3.40 36.10 -0.51
C PHE A 34 2.76 34.72 -0.79
N PHE A 35 2.17 34.10 0.23
CA PHE A 35 1.51 32.79 0.10
C PHE A 35 0.20 32.84 -0.68
N ASP A 36 -0.54 33.95 -0.58
CA ASP A 36 -1.76 34.17 -1.36
C ASP A 36 -1.43 34.41 -2.85
N THR A 37 -0.28 35.04 -3.10
CA THR A 37 0.18 35.41 -4.46
C THR A 37 0.86 34.24 -5.20
N HIS A 38 1.51 33.33 -4.48
CA HIS A 38 2.35 32.27 -5.06
C HIS A 38 1.82 30.85 -4.84
N ASP A 39 0.53 30.72 -4.53
CA ASP A 39 -0.18 29.45 -4.31
C ASP A 39 0.46 28.54 -3.25
N LEU A 40 -0.15 28.51 -2.07
CA LEU A 40 0.32 27.68 -0.96
C LEU A 40 0.32 26.18 -1.31
N ASP A 41 -0.61 25.71 -2.14
CA ASP A 41 -0.69 24.29 -2.50
C ASP A 41 0.47 23.90 -3.41
N ALA A 42 0.82 24.77 -4.37
CA ALA A 42 2.00 24.59 -5.22
C ALA A 42 3.30 24.63 -4.40
N LEU A 43 3.39 25.53 -3.41
CA LEU A 43 4.57 25.61 -2.53
C LEU A 43 4.63 24.43 -1.55
N ALA A 44 3.51 23.86 -1.14
CA ALA A 44 3.46 22.69 -0.25
C ALA A 44 3.65 21.35 -0.98
N ALA A 45 3.70 21.37 -2.32
CA ALA A 45 3.87 20.17 -3.13
C ALA A 45 5.15 19.39 -2.76
N PRO A 46 5.11 18.05 -2.75
CA PRO A 46 6.28 17.22 -2.46
C PRO A 46 7.46 17.56 -3.38
N LEU A 47 8.65 17.67 -2.80
CA LEU A 47 9.87 17.97 -3.57
C LEU A 47 10.28 16.85 -4.54
N ALA A 48 9.86 15.61 -4.23
CA ALA A 48 10.23 14.43 -4.97
C ALA A 48 9.30 14.22 -6.17
N GLY A 49 9.86 14.32 -7.38
CA GLY A 49 9.14 13.95 -8.60
C GLY A 49 8.94 12.44 -8.75
N ALA A 50 8.19 12.02 -9.77
CA ALA A 50 7.87 10.61 -10.03
C ALA A 50 9.11 9.68 -10.10
N GLU A 51 10.22 10.16 -10.70
CA GLU A 51 11.49 9.42 -10.73
C GLU A 51 12.05 9.20 -9.31
N ALA A 52 12.01 10.23 -8.47
CA ALA A 52 12.50 10.16 -7.10
C ALA A 52 11.65 9.21 -6.24
N LEU A 53 10.33 9.23 -6.43
CA LEU A 53 9.41 8.29 -5.80
C LEU A 53 9.72 6.85 -6.22
N ARG A 54 9.83 6.59 -7.53
CA ARG A 54 10.09 5.24 -8.06
C ARG A 54 11.43 4.69 -7.58
N LEU A 55 12.50 5.47 -7.68
CA LEU A 55 13.83 5.06 -7.22
C LEU A 55 13.87 4.83 -5.71
N SER A 56 13.14 5.65 -4.94
CA SER A 56 13.03 5.47 -3.49
C SER A 56 12.26 4.20 -3.11
N ALA A 57 11.19 3.86 -3.83
CA ALA A 57 10.47 2.61 -3.62
C ALA A 57 11.34 1.38 -3.94
N ILE A 58 12.16 1.44 -5.00
CA ILE A 58 13.14 0.39 -5.32
C ILE A 58 14.17 0.28 -4.19
N ALA A 59 14.76 1.40 -3.76
CA ALA A 59 15.72 1.42 -2.66
C ALA A 59 15.13 0.85 -1.36
N ALA A 60 13.91 1.24 -0.98
CA ALA A 60 13.19 0.71 0.16
C ALA A 60 12.97 -0.81 0.04
N THR A 61 12.59 -1.30 -1.14
CA THR A 61 12.42 -2.73 -1.42
C THR A 61 13.70 -3.53 -1.20
N LEU A 62 14.82 -3.03 -1.73
CA LEU A 62 16.11 -3.73 -1.63
C LEU A 62 16.71 -3.63 -0.22
N ALA A 63 16.46 -2.54 0.49
CA ALA A 63 16.77 -2.41 1.91
C ALA A 63 15.96 -3.39 2.78
N ASP A 64 14.65 -3.54 2.54
CA ASP A 64 13.82 -4.53 3.22
C ASP A 64 14.31 -5.96 2.94
N ALA A 65 14.67 -6.26 1.68
CA ALA A 65 15.25 -7.55 1.32
C ALA A 65 16.57 -7.80 2.07
N ALA A 66 17.44 -6.80 2.19
CA ALA A 66 18.69 -6.88 2.96
C ALA A 66 18.44 -7.05 4.46
N HIS A 67 17.45 -6.34 5.01
CA HIS A 67 17.03 -6.49 6.41
C HIS A 67 16.56 -7.91 6.71
N ASN A 68 15.60 -8.42 5.92
CA ASN A 68 15.07 -9.77 6.05
C ASN A 68 16.17 -10.83 5.89
N ARG A 69 17.17 -10.55 5.06
CA ARG A 69 18.35 -11.42 4.91
C ARG A 69 19.22 -11.43 6.15
N SER A 70 19.51 -10.26 6.72
CA SER A 70 20.36 -10.11 7.91
C SER A 70 19.76 -10.76 9.17
N SER A 71 18.42 -10.80 9.26
CA SER A 71 17.69 -11.42 10.37
C SER A 71 17.26 -12.87 10.10
N ALA A 72 17.62 -13.44 8.95
CA ALA A 72 17.20 -14.77 8.55
C ALA A 72 17.83 -15.86 9.44
N ARG A 73 16.98 -16.62 10.14
CA ARG A 73 17.40 -17.75 10.98
C ARG A 73 17.73 -19.01 10.20
N VAL A 74 17.22 -19.14 8.98
CA VAL A 74 17.32 -20.34 8.15
C VAL A 74 17.87 -19.98 6.78
N PHE A 75 18.74 -20.85 6.27
CA PHE A 75 19.29 -20.78 4.93
C PHE A 75 19.94 -19.41 4.62
N SER A 76 20.60 -18.80 5.62
CA SER A 76 21.14 -17.42 5.64
C SER A 76 22.23 -17.12 4.58
N ALA A 77 22.77 -18.15 3.93
CA ALA A 77 23.75 -18.04 2.85
C ALA A 77 23.14 -17.80 1.45
N ALA A 78 21.85 -18.12 1.23
CA ALA A 78 21.22 -17.97 -0.08
C ALA A 78 20.73 -16.55 -0.39
N PRO A 79 20.52 -16.17 -1.64
CA PRO A 79 19.84 -14.92 -1.97
C PRO A 79 18.38 -14.91 -1.51
N SER A 80 17.79 -13.71 -1.36
CA SER A 80 16.34 -13.59 -1.13
C SER A 80 15.57 -14.27 -2.27
N GLY A 81 14.51 -15.02 -1.90
CA GLY A 81 13.64 -15.68 -2.88
C GLY A 81 14.23 -16.88 -3.60
N TRP A 82 15.40 -17.39 -3.18
CA TRP A 82 16.07 -18.51 -3.84
C TRP A 82 15.19 -19.78 -3.88
N ARG A 83 15.11 -20.39 -5.07
CA ARG A 83 14.43 -21.66 -5.34
C ARG A 83 15.19 -22.45 -6.40
N ASN A 84 15.11 -23.78 -6.34
CA ASN A 84 15.70 -24.68 -7.34
C ASN A 84 15.11 -24.47 -8.75
N LEU A 85 13.80 -24.26 -8.82
CA LEU A 85 13.11 -23.87 -10.05
C LEU A 85 12.74 -22.40 -9.92
N ALA A 86 13.13 -21.59 -10.90
CA ALA A 86 12.85 -20.17 -10.91
C ALA A 86 11.35 -19.94 -10.77
N SER A 87 10.95 -19.28 -9.68
CA SER A 87 9.59 -18.79 -9.48
C SER A 87 9.49 -17.36 -10.02
N GLY A 88 8.27 -16.83 -10.09
CA GLY A 88 8.03 -15.45 -10.49
C GLY A 88 8.76 -14.44 -9.62
N TYR A 89 8.68 -13.17 -10.02
CA TYR A 89 9.28 -12.07 -9.26
C TYR A 89 8.67 -11.97 -7.86
N GLN A 90 9.50 -11.58 -6.88
CA GLN A 90 8.99 -11.09 -5.61
C GLN A 90 8.37 -9.71 -5.84
N SER A 91 7.35 -9.35 -5.04
CA SER A 91 6.72 -8.04 -5.10
C SER A 91 6.67 -7.42 -3.70
N ARG A 92 6.89 -6.10 -3.65
CA ARG A 92 6.62 -5.24 -2.50
C ARG A 92 5.87 -4.02 -3.00
N THR A 93 4.86 -3.58 -2.25
CA THR A 93 4.09 -2.39 -2.60
C THR A 93 4.23 -1.39 -1.46
N TYR A 94 4.47 -0.14 -1.82
CA TYR A 94 4.49 0.99 -0.91
C TYR A 94 3.41 1.98 -1.30
N ARG A 95 2.86 2.69 -0.33
CA ARG A 95 2.00 3.84 -0.55
C ARG A 95 2.77 5.11 -0.25
N ASP A 96 2.67 6.11 -1.12
CA ASP A 96 3.30 7.40 -0.90
C ASP A 96 2.43 8.35 -0.06
N VAL A 97 2.86 9.61 0.08
CA VAL A 97 2.13 10.63 0.84
C VAL A 97 0.87 11.14 0.12
N ALA A 98 0.78 10.99 -1.20
CA ALA A 98 -0.40 11.31 -2.00
C ALA A 98 -1.45 10.18 -1.98
N GLY A 99 -1.07 8.99 -1.51
CA GLY A 99 -1.91 7.80 -1.47
C GLY A 99 -1.69 6.87 -2.65
N ASP A 100 -0.76 7.18 -3.55
CA ASP A 100 -0.48 6.38 -4.73
C ASP A 100 0.36 5.15 -4.35
N GLU A 101 0.01 4.02 -4.97
CA GLU A 101 0.71 2.75 -4.75
C GLU A 101 1.86 2.57 -5.74
N ALA A 102 3.03 2.24 -5.21
CA ALA A 102 4.25 1.95 -5.94
C ALA A 102 4.64 0.47 -5.77
N PRO A 103 4.09 -0.44 -6.62
CA PRO A 103 4.53 -1.82 -6.65
C PRO A 103 5.92 -1.94 -7.28
N VAL A 104 6.79 -2.69 -6.62
CA VAL A 104 8.16 -2.99 -7.06
C VAL A 104 8.33 -4.49 -7.15
N ARG A 105 8.59 -4.97 -8.36
CA ARG A 105 8.92 -6.36 -8.63
C ARG A 105 10.43 -6.53 -8.70
N TYR A 106 10.94 -7.59 -8.08
CA TYR A 106 12.37 -7.85 -8.06
C TYR A 106 12.68 -9.34 -7.96
N ARG A 107 13.88 -9.73 -8.42
CA ARG A 107 14.41 -11.07 -8.23
C ARG A 107 15.93 -11.01 -8.09
N PHE A 108 16.46 -11.61 -7.04
CA PHE A 108 17.90 -11.77 -6.93
C PHE A 108 18.39 -12.90 -7.83
N SER A 109 19.40 -12.61 -8.65
CA SER A 109 20.14 -13.57 -9.46
C SER A 109 21.52 -13.81 -8.84
N ARG A 110 22.35 -14.63 -9.49
CA ARG A 110 23.74 -14.86 -9.04
C ARG A 110 24.63 -13.63 -9.15
N THR A 111 24.28 -12.69 -10.03
CA THR A 111 25.14 -11.57 -10.42
C THR A 111 24.54 -10.21 -10.08
N GLY A 112 23.33 -10.16 -9.51
CA GLY A 112 22.69 -8.90 -9.16
C GLY A 112 21.20 -9.06 -8.85
N VAL A 113 20.47 -7.98 -9.07
CA VAL A 113 19.00 -7.95 -8.99
C VAL A 113 18.43 -7.69 -10.38
N ASP A 114 17.34 -8.37 -10.67
CA ASP A 114 16.53 -8.21 -11.86
C ASP A 114 15.26 -7.44 -11.48
N LEU A 115 15.01 -6.31 -12.16
CA LEU A 115 13.90 -5.40 -11.94
C LEU A 115 13.13 -5.30 -13.27
N PRO A 116 12.07 -6.10 -13.47
CA PRO A 116 11.43 -6.28 -14.77
C PRO A 116 10.65 -5.05 -15.27
N ASP A 117 10.42 -4.07 -14.40
CA ASP A 117 9.66 -2.84 -14.67
C ASP A 117 10.57 -1.61 -14.79
N ASP A 118 11.88 -1.76 -14.57
CA ASP A 118 12.80 -0.66 -14.30
C ASP A 118 14.11 -0.84 -15.09
N ASP A 119 13.99 -0.76 -16.42
CA ASP A 119 15.13 -0.84 -17.32
C ASP A 119 16.19 0.24 -17.03
N GLY A 120 17.46 -0.13 -17.15
CA GLY A 120 18.59 0.77 -16.90
C GLY A 120 18.90 1.00 -15.42
N ILE A 121 18.20 0.32 -14.50
CA ILE A 121 18.48 0.36 -13.06
C ILE A 121 19.16 -0.94 -12.63
N ALA A 122 20.32 -0.83 -12.00
CA ALA A 122 21.07 -1.97 -11.47
C ALA A 122 21.44 -1.74 -10.00
N LEU A 123 21.47 -2.82 -9.22
CA LEU A 123 21.94 -2.76 -7.83
C LEU A 123 23.46 -2.79 -7.77
N VAL A 124 24.05 -1.79 -7.11
CA VAL A 124 25.49 -1.74 -6.79
C VAL A 124 25.73 -2.32 -5.40
N SER A 125 24.97 -1.88 -4.40
CA SER A 125 25.03 -2.44 -3.04
C SER A 125 23.71 -2.22 -2.27
N ALA A 126 23.37 -3.14 -1.37
CA ALA A 126 22.21 -3.01 -0.49
C ALA A 126 22.56 -3.46 0.93
N THR A 127 22.24 -2.60 1.89
CA THR A 127 22.20 -2.84 3.32
C THR A 127 20.83 -2.41 3.85
N PRO A 128 20.44 -2.76 5.09
CA PRO A 128 19.17 -2.34 5.64
C PRO A 128 19.01 -0.81 5.72
N GLU A 129 20.10 -0.07 5.90
CA GLU A 129 20.09 1.38 6.09
C GLU A 129 20.54 2.18 4.87
N ARG A 130 21.10 1.51 3.85
CA ARG A 130 21.63 2.19 2.66
C ARG A 130 21.62 1.30 1.43
N VAL A 131 21.15 1.86 0.32
CA VAL A 131 21.15 1.23 -1.01
C VAL A 131 21.84 2.14 -2.01
N VAL A 132 22.65 1.56 -2.89
CA VAL A 132 23.26 2.25 -4.02
C VAL A 132 22.77 1.60 -5.31
N LEU A 133 22.12 2.39 -6.14
CA LEU A 133 21.63 2.00 -7.46
C LEU A 133 22.47 2.68 -8.55
N SER A 134 22.80 1.95 -9.60
CA SER A 134 23.26 2.54 -10.86
C SER A 134 22.05 2.79 -11.73
N VAL A 135 21.80 4.05 -12.08
CA VAL A 135 20.69 4.49 -12.93
C VAL A 135 21.28 5.02 -14.23
N ASN A 136 21.14 4.28 -15.32
CA ASN A 136 21.73 4.60 -16.62
C ASN A 136 23.25 4.86 -16.53
N GLY A 137 23.95 4.07 -15.70
CA GLY A 137 25.39 4.19 -15.48
C GLY A 137 25.81 5.21 -14.42
N VAL A 138 24.88 5.94 -13.81
CA VAL A 138 25.16 6.90 -12.73
C VAL A 138 24.80 6.30 -11.37
N GLU A 139 25.78 6.18 -10.49
CA GLU A 139 25.54 5.70 -9.13
C GLU A 139 24.81 6.74 -8.28
N ARG A 140 23.75 6.31 -7.61
CA ARG A 140 22.93 7.10 -6.71
C ARG A 140 22.77 6.36 -5.39
N ALA A 141 23.04 7.07 -4.30
CA ALA A 141 22.90 6.53 -2.95
C ALA A 141 21.61 6.99 -2.29
N PHE A 142 20.97 6.06 -1.58
CA PHE A 142 19.72 6.21 -0.87
C PHE A 142 19.94 5.76 0.57
N ASP A 143 19.77 6.66 1.53
CA ASP A 143 19.75 6.30 2.95
C ASP A 143 18.31 5.93 3.32
N VAL A 144 18.12 4.76 3.94
CA VAL A 144 16.81 4.20 4.26
C VAL A 144 16.67 4.11 5.78
N ALA A 145 15.59 4.66 6.32
CA ALA A 145 15.21 4.53 7.72
C ALA A 145 13.81 3.90 7.82
N ARG A 146 13.65 2.90 8.66
CA ARG A 146 12.38 2.18 8.85
C ARG A 146 11.91 2.26 10.29
N TYR A 147 10.63 2.59 10.46
CA TYR A 147 9.94 2.66 11.74
C TYR A 147 8.57 1.95 11.60
N GLY A 148 8.53 0.65 11.92
CA GLY A 148 7.33 -0.15 11.67
C GLY A 148 7.09 -0.38 10.17
N ASP A 149 5.96 0.12 9.67
CA ASP A 149 5.55 0.17 8.27
C ASP A 149 6.01 1.46 7.56
N GLN A 150 6.34 2.51 8.30
CA GLN A 150 6.86 3.76 7.76
C GLN A 150 8.32 3.60 7.31
N VAL A 151 8.61 3.99 6.08
CA VAL A 151 9.94 3.96 5.46
C VAL A 151 10.27 5.32 4.88
N PHE A 152 11.38 5.90 5.34
CA PHE A 152 11.89 7.18 4.85
C PHE A 152 13.15 6.94 4.03
N VAL A 153 13.18 7.50 2.82
CA VAL A 153 14.30 7.38 1.90
C VAL A 153 14.85 8.77 1.60
N ASP A 154 16.10 9.01 1.97
CA ASP A 154 16.79 10.27 1.72
C ASP A 154 17.81 10.09 0.59
N SER A 155 17.73 10.92 -0.45
CA SER A 155 18.67 10.90 -1.58
C SER A 155 18.99 12.30 -2.10
N ALA A 156 19.88 12.38 -3.10
CA ALA A 156 20.16 13.63 -3.80
C ALA A 156 18.95 14.19 -4.58
N LEU A 157 17.96 13.33 -4.87
CA LEU A 157 16.71 13.72 -5.54
C LEU A 157 15.67 14.29 -4.58
N GLY A 158 15.91 14.20 -3.28
CA GLY A 158 14.99 14.62 -2.24
C GLY A 158 14.63 13.48 -1.28
N PRO A 159 13.95 13.84 -0.18
CA PRO A 159 13.34 12.89 0.74
C PRO A 159 12.07 12.29 0.13
N VAL A 160 11.80 11.03 0.43
CA VAL A 160 10.53 10.36 0.13
C VAL A 160 10.07 9.59 1.36
N ALA A 161 8.82 9.79 1.76
CA ALA A 161 8.16 9.00 2.79
C ALA A 161 7.24 7.98 2.13
N LEU A 162 7.35 6.73 2.56
CA LEU A 162 6.62 5.58 2.06
C LEU A 162 6.00 4.81 3.22
N THR A 163 4.82 4.25 3.00
CA THR A 163 4.20 3.28 3.91
C THR A 163 4.24 1.91 3.26
N ALA A 164 4.93 0.94 3.88
CA ALA A 164 5.02 -0.42 3.38
C ALA A 164 3.68 -1.14 3.55
N LEU A 165 3.07 -1.58 2.45
CA LEU A 165 1.82 -2.31 2.50
C LEU A 165 2.05 -3.80 2.83
N PRO A 166 1.11 -4.45 3.55
CA PRO A 166 1.16 -5.88 3.80
C PRO A 166 1.22 -6.67 2.48
N ARG A 167 2.13 -7.65 2.41
CA ARG A 167 2.22 -8.54 1.23
C ARG A 167 1.01 -9.46 1.11
N PHE A 168 0.48 -9.86 2.25
CA PHE A 168 -0.75 -10.63 2.39
C PHE A 168 -1.65 -9.76 3.27
N PRO A 169 -2.51 -8.92 2.67
CA PRO A 169 -3.53 -8.24 3.46
C PRO A 169 -4.38 -9.31 4.14
N ASP A 170 -4.85 -9.02 5.36
CA ASP A 170 -5.81 -9.90 5.99
C ASP A 170 -7.05 -9.95 5.08
N PRO A 171 -7.58 -11.11 4.69
CA PRO A 171 -8.85 -11.15 3.98
C PRO A 171 -9.95 -10.35 4.69
N ASP A 172 -9.89 -10.23 6.02
CA ASP A 172 -10.80 -9.40 6.80
C ASP A 172 -10.65 -7.89 6.51
N ASP A 173 -9.44 -7.39 6.17
CA ASP A 173 -9.21 -5.98 5.81
C ASP A 173 -9.81 -5.63 4.42
N ALA A 174 -10.00 -6.63 3.54
CA ALA A 174 -10.61 -6.45 2.23
C ALA A 174 -12.15 -6.54 2.26
N VAL A 175 -12.71 -6.89 3.41
CA VAL A 175 -14.13 -7.15 3.60
C VAL A 175 -14.67 -6.07 4.53
N ALA A 176 -15.53 -5.19 4.02
CA ALA A 176 -16.15 -4.16 4.85
C ALA A 176 -16.83 -4.83 6.06
N HIS A 177 -16.64 -4.28 7.26
CA HIS A 177 -17.29 -4.78 8.48
C HIS A 177 -18.79 -4.99 8.23
N GLY A 178 -19.33 -6.12 8.72
CA GLY A 178 -20.72 -6.50 8.51
C GLY A 178 -21.03 -7.17 7.16
N SER A 179 -20.03 -7.41 6.30
CA SER A 179 -20.22 -8.14 5.05
C SER A 179 -20.43 -9.64 5.29
N LEU A 180 -21.48 -10.18 4.70
CA LEU A 180 -21.83 -11.59 4.69
C LEU A 180 -21.25 -12.26 3.46
N LEU A 181 -20.26 -13.12 3.65
CA LEU A 181 -19.58 -13.83 2.56
C LEU A 181 -20.22 -15.20 2.31
N ALA A 182 -20.14 -15.67 1.06
CA ALA A 182 -20.48 -17.05 0.73
C ALA A 182 -19.46 -18.04 1.34
N PRO A 183 -19.86 -18.91 2.28
CA PRO A 183 -18.93 -19.86 2.92
C PRO A 183 -18.55 -21.01 1.99
N MET A 184 -19.32 -21.23 0.93
CA MET A 184 -19.15 -22.29 -0.04
C MET A 184 -19.73 -21.86 -1.39
N PRO A 185 -19.22 -22.38 -2.52
CA PRO A 185 -19.83 -22.14 -3.82
C PRO A 185 -21.21 -22.80 -3.89
N GLY A 186 -22.19 -22.10 -4.44
CA GLY A 186 -23.59 -22.55 -4.44
C GLY A 186 -24.51 -21.65 -5.25
N SER A 187 -25.79 -22.02 -5.33
CA SER A 187 -26.84 -21.22 -5.95
C SER A 187 -27.73 -20.60 -4.89
N VAL A 188 -28.10 -19.33 -5.05
CA VAL A 188 -29.01 -18.64 -4.12
C VAL A 188 -30.43 -19.16 -4.35
N VAL A 189 -30.99 -19.90 -3.40
CA VAL A 189 -32.36 -20.43 -3.49
C VAL A 189 -33.37 -19.35 -3.14
N ARG A 190 -33.07 -18.57 -2.09
CA ARG A 190 -33.99 -17.58 -1.55
C ARG A 190 -33.25 -16.44 -0.87
N VAL A 191 -33.83 -15.26 -0.99
CA VAL A 191 -33.47 -14.08 -0.20
C VAL A 191 -34.67 -13.71 0.67
N GLY A 192 -34.43 -13.45 1.95
CA GLY A 192 -35.47 -13.22 2.98
C GLY A 192 -35.55 -11.80 3.53
N ALA A 193 -34.70 -10.89 3.06
CA ALA A 193 -34.69 -9.48 3.45
C ALA A 193 -34.38 -8.59 2.23
N THR A 194 -34.75 -7.32 2.33
CA THR A 194 -34.50 -6.30 1.32
C THR A 194 -33.62 -5.19 1.88
N VAL A 195 -32.87 -4.53 1.01
CA VAL A 195 -32.02 -3.39 1.41
C VAL A 195 -32.88 -2.33 2.10
N GLY A 196 -32.46 -1.90 3.29
CA GLY A 196 -33.16 -0.97 4.17
C GLY A 196 -33.90 -1.65 5.33
N ASP A 197 -34.03 -2.98 5.34
CA ASP A 197 -34.68 -3.70 6.44
C ASP A 197 -33.81 -3.72 7.69
N THR A 198 -34.43 -3.50 8.85
CA THR A 198 -33.82 -3.76 10.16
C THR A 198 -33.79 -5.28 10.40
N VAL A 199 -32.62 -5.80 10.76
CA VAL A 199 -32.37 -7.22 11.00
C VAL A 199 -31.86 -7.42 12.42
N THR A 200 -32.24 -8.55 13.03
CA THR A 200 -31.71 -8.94 14.35
C THR A 200 -30.62 -10.00 14.22
N ALA A 201 -29.70 -10.07 15.18
CA ALA A 201 -28.68 -11.09 15.26
C ALA A 201 -29.28 -12.50 15.13
N GLY A 202 -28.73 -13.31 14.22
CA GLY A 202 -29.23 -14.64 13.90
C GLY A 202 -30.45 -14.68 12.97
N GLN A 203 -30.98 -13.54 12.52
CA GLN A 203 -32.07 -13.49 11.54
C GLN A 203 -31.59 -14.04 10.19
N PRO A 204 -32.25 -15.09 9.64
CA PRO A 204 -31.89 -15.63 8.34
C PRO A 204 -32.13 -14.65 7.19
N LEU A 205 -31.11 -14.40 6.37
CA LEU A 205 -31.18 -13.44 5.25
C LEU A 205 -31.13 -14.12 3.88
N ILE A 206 -30.27 -15.13 3.70
CA ILE A 206 -30.01 -15.76 2.41
C ILE A 206 -29.90 -17.28 2.58
N TRP A 207 -30.47 -18.04 1.64
CA TRP A 207 -30.33 -19.50 1.57
C TRP A 207 -29.57 -19.88 0.31
N LEU A 208 -28.46 -20.59 0.50
CA LEU A 208 -27.64 -21.14 -0.57
C LEU A 208 -27.90 -22.63 -0.69
N GLU A 209 -28.04 -23.15 -1.91
CA GLU A 209 -28.01 -24.57 -2.20
C GLU A 209 -26.65 -24.95 -2.79
N ALA A 210 -26.05 -25.97 -2.20
CA ALA A 210 -24.86 -26.60 -2.73
C ALA A 210 -24.91 -28.09 -2.41
N MET A 211 -24.53 -28.94 -3.37
CA MET A 211 -24.53 -30.39 -3.19
C MET A 211 -25.87 -30.97 -2.67
N LYS A 212 -27.00 -30.40 -3.12
CA LYS A 212 -28.38 -30.75 -2.68
C LYS A 212 -28.66 -30.48 -1.19
N MET A 213 -27.89 -29.59 -0.57
CA MET A 213 -28.05 -29.15 0.80
C MET A 213 -28.22 -27.64 0.84
N GLU A 214 -29.18 -27.19 1.65
CA GLU A 214 -29.38 -25.77 1.91
C GLU A 214 -28.51 -25.31 3.08
N HIS A 215 -27.84 -24.18 2.91
CA HIS A 215 -27.08 -23.48 3.93
C HIS A 215 -27.66 -22.09 4.14
N THR A 216 -27.95 -21.76 5.40
CA THR A 216 -28.58 -20.48 5.76
C THR A 216 -27.53 -19.49 6.21
N ILE A 217 -27.50 -18.32 5.58
CA ILE A 217 -26.68 -17.17 5.99
C ILE A 217 -27.57 -16.24 6.79
N ALA A 218 -27.18 -16.02 8.05
CA ALA A 218 -27.92 -15.20 9.00
C ALA A 218 -27.16 -13.91 9.33
N ALA A 219 -27.87 -12.87 9.76
CA ALA A 219 -27.28 -11.62 10.24
C ALA A 219 -26.35 -11.92 11.44
N PRO A 220 -25.11 -11.40 11.46
CA PRO A 220 -24.17 -11.66 12.55
C PRO A 220 -24.56 -10.89 13.83
N GLU A 221 -25.20 -9.73 13.67
CA GLU A 221 -25.57 -8.80 14.72
C GLU A 221 -26.86 -8.02 14.36
N ASP A 222 -27.34 -7.20 15.30
CA ASP A 222 -28.47 -6.29 15.07
C ASP A 222 -28.02 -5.11 14.20
N GLY A 223 -28.80 -4.76 13.18
CA GLY A 223 -28.44 -3.66 12.28
C GLY A 223 -29.42 -3.44 11.14
N VAL A 224 -28.99 -2.70 10.12
CA VAL A 224 -29.75 -2.45 8.89
C VAL A 224 -29.03 -3.10 7.71
N LEU A 225 -29.79 -3.83 6.88
CA LEU A 225 -29.27 -4.40 5.64
C LEU A 225 -29.01 -3.28 4.63
N THR A 226 -27.76 -2.87 4.44
CA THR A 226 -27.38 -1.74 3.57
C THR A 226 -27.05 -2.17 2.14
N GLU A 227 -26.61 -3.41 1.95
CA GLU A 227 -26.32 -3.97 0.64
C GLU A 227 -26.84 -5.40 0.51
N LEU A 228 -27.33 -5.73 -0.69
CA LEU A 228 -27.72 -7.09 -1.08
C LEU A 228 -27.30 -7.28 -2.53
N ASN A 229 -26.23 -8.03 -2.74
CA ASN A 229 -25.55 -8.17 -4.03
C ASN A 229 -25.94 -9.45 -4.79
N VAL A 230 -27.01 -10.11 -4.34
CA VAL A 230 -27.46 -11.39 -4.90
C VAL A 230 -28.96 -11.46 -5.12
N ALA A 231 -29.35 -12.20 -6.16
CA ALA A 231 -30.74 -12.53 -6.47
C ALA A 231 -30.98 -14.05 -6.42
N ALA A 232 -32.24 -14.45 -6.21
CA ALA A 232 -32.62 -15.86 -6.29
C ALA A 232 -32.29 -16.45 -7.69
N GLY A 233 -31.69 -17.64 -7.70
CA GLY A 233 -31.18 -18.34 -8.87
C GLY A 233 -29.74 -17.98 -9.27
N GLN A 234 -29.09 -17.03 -8.59
CA GLN A 234 -27.71 -16.62 -8.90
C GLN A 234 -26.69 -17.62 -8.36
N GLN A 235 -25.72 -17.97 -9.19
CA GLN A 235 -24.54 -18.75 -8.77
C GLN A 235 -23.53 -17.83 -8.08
N VAL A 236 -23.02 -18.25 -6.92
CA VAL A 236 -22.00 -17.54 -6.15
C VAL A 236 -20.79 -18.44 -5.91
N GLU A 237 -19.61 -17.82 -5.93
CA GLU A 237 -18.34 -18.45 -5.59
C GLU A 237 -18.02 -18.26 -4.11
N VAL A 238 -17.12 -19.08 -3.57
CA VAL A 238 -16.63 -18.91 -2.19
C VAL A 238 -16.02 -17.52 -2.00
N GLY A 239 -16.36 -16.86 -0.88
CA GLY A 239 -15.88 -15.52 -0.56
C GLY A 239 -16.59 -14.37 -1.30
N ALA A 240 -17.58 -14.64 -2.14
CA ALA A 240 -18.40 -13.58 -2.73
C ALA A 240 -19.18 -12.82 -1.65
N VAL A 241 -19.19 -11.49 -1.72
CA VAL A 241 -19.99 -10.63 -0.84
C VAL A 241 -21.46 -10.76 -1.22
N LEU A 242 -22.27 -11.31 -0.33
CA LEU A 242 -23.68 -11.57 -0.54
C LEU A 242 -24.56 -10.39 -0.11
N ALA A 243 -24.26 -9.84 1.07
CA ALA A 243 -25.01 -8.77 1.71
C ALA A 243 -24.12 -8.01 2.71
N ARG A 244 -24.54 -6.83 3.14
CA ARG A 244 -23.89 -6.06 4.22
C ARG A 244 -24.91 -5.59 5.24
N VAL A 245 -24.64 -5.84 6.51
CA VAL A 245 -25.42 -5.32 7.64
C VAL A 245 -24.57 -4.28 8.36
N GLU A 246 -25.09 -3.07 8.52
CA GLU A 246 -24.44 -2.04 9.34
C GLU A 246 -25.11 -1.98 10.71
N SER A 247 -24.32 -2.10 11.77
CA SER A 247 -24.78 -1.91 13.14
C SER A 247 -25.07 -0.42 13.38
N GLU A 248 -26.08 -0.09 14.19
CA GLU A 248 -26.37 1.31 14.58
C GLU A 248 -25.27 1.95 15.46
N GLY A 249 -24.18 1.22 15.75
CA GLY A 249 -23.08 1.65 16.62
C GLY A 249 -21.83 2.19 15.92
N GLU A 250 -21.68 2.04 14.60
CA GLU A 250 -20.43 2.35 13.88
C GLU A 250 -20.63 3.45 12.82
N GLN A 251 -20.95 4.65 13.30
CA GLN A 251 -20.57 5.89 12.62
C GLN A 251 -19.52 6.59 13.51
N SER A 252 -18.24 6.33 13.27
CA SER A 252 -17.12 7.10 13.83
C SER A 252 -15.92 7.08 12.90
#